data_AF-A0A7W6MDZ7-F1
#
_entry.id   AF-A0A7W6MDZ7-F1
#
_cell.length_a   1.000
_cell.length_b   1.000
_cell.length_c   1.000
_cell.angle_alpha   90.00
_cell.angle_beta   90.00
_cell.angle_gamma   90.00
#
_symmetry.space_group_name_H-M   'P 1'
#
loop_
_entity.id
_entity.type
_entity.pdbx_description
1 polymer ?
#
loop_
_entity_poly.entity_id
_entity_poly.type
_entity_poly.pdbx_seq_one_letter_code
_entity_poly.pdbx_strand_id
1 'polypeptide(L)'
;MMVRRGTQILLHEMRHAVLPELPLASGRRADLITLSEKGEVWIIEIKTSIEDFRVDRKWPEYRLHCDRLFFATHEGVPLDIFPEECGLFLSDGYGAHMIREAPEHRMAPATRKSVTLSFSRAAAQRLMMAEWANGKPFTVDDV
;
A
#
# COMPACT_ATOMS: atom_id res chain seq x y z
N MET A 1 5.82 -3.08 11.86
CA MET A 1 4.99 -4.31 11.78
C MET A 1 3.54 -4.06 12.19
N MET A 2 3.27 -3.47 13.36
CA MET A 2 1.91 -3.22 13.86
C MET A 2 1.04 -2.39 12.90
N VAL A 3 1.45 -1.15 12.56
CA VAL A 3 0.69 -0.27 11.63
C VAL A 3 0.32 -0.99 10.34
N ARG A 4 1.31 -1.63 9.70
CA ARG A 4 1.15 -2.39 8.46
C ARG A 4 0.04 -3.42 8.54
N ARG A 5 0.03 -4.25 9.60
CA ARG A 5 -0.96 -5.32 9.76
C ARG A 5 -2.39 -4.77 9.82
N GLY A 6 -2.62 -3.76 10.67
CA GLY A 6 -3.95 -3.17 10.81
C GLY A 6 -4.42 -2.51 9.51
N THR A 7 -3.52 -1.83 8.78
CA THR A 7 -3.84 -1.27 7.46
C THR A 7 -4.16 -2.37 6.45
N GLN A 8 -3.43 -3.49 6.43
CA GLN A 8 -3.71 -4.62 5.54
C GLN A 8 -5.09 -5.25 5.81
N ILE A 9 -5.49 -5.34 7.08
CA ILE A 9 -6.82 -5.84 7.47
C ILE A 9 -7.92 -4.93 6.91
N LEU A 10 -7.83 -3.62 7.15
CA LEU A 10 -8.81 -2.66 6.61
C LEU A 10 -8.86 -2.72 5.07
N LEU A 11 -7.70 -2.74 4.40
CA LEU A 11 -7.65 -2.80 2.94
C LEU A 11 -8.28 -4.08 2.39
N HIS A 12 -8.11 -5.22 3.08
CA HIS A 12 -8.77 -6.47 2.74
C HIS A 12 -10.29 -6.36 2.90
N GLU A 13 -10.78 -5.77 3.99
CA GLU A 13 -12.22 -5.50 4.20
C GLU A 13 -12.80 -4.58 3.10
N MET A 14 -11.99 -3.66 2.59
CA MET A 14 -12.31 -2.81 1.45
C MET A 14 -12.24 -3.53 0.09
N ARG A 15 -11.95 -4.84 0.08
CA ARG A 15 -11.78 -5.68 -1.12
C ARG A 15 -10.63 -5.24 -2.03
N HIS A 16 -9.56 -4.72 -1.44
CA HIS A 16 -8.31 -4.50 -2.16
C HIS A 16 -7.43 -5.75 -2.10
N ALA A 17 -6.82 -6.12 -3.23
CA ALA A 17 -5.66 -6.99 -3.23
C ALA A 17 -4.44 -6.17 -2.78
N VAL A 18 -3.65 -6.67 -1.83
CA VAL A 18 -2.57 -5.90 -1.19
C VAL A 18 -1.23 -6.62 -1.34
N LEU A 19 -0.21 -5.89 -1.79
CA LEU A 19 1.17 -6.34 -1.75
C LEU A 19 2.04 -5.40 -0.93
N PRO A 20 2.86 -5.94 -0.01
CA PRO A 20 3.85 -5.15 0.69
C PRO A 20 5.17 -5.03 -0.06
N GLU A 21 5.96 -3.99 0.20
CA GLU A 21 7.35 -3.87 -0.26
C GLU A 21 7.51 -4.09 -1.79
N LEU A 22 6.72 -3.41 -2.63
CA LEU A 22 6.84 -3.55 -4.09
C LEU A 22 7.85 -2.53 -4.66
N PRO A 23 8.92 -2.96 -5.35
CA PRO A 23 9.81 -2.05 -6.07
C PRO A 23 9.08 -1.36 -7.23
N LEU A 24 9.34 -0.07 -7.40
CA LEU A 24 8.77 0.77 -8.44
C LEU A 24 9.82 1.10 -9.51
N ALA A 25 9.36 1.44 -10.71
CA ALA A 25 10.25 1.78 -11.84
C ALA A 25 11.16 2.99 -11.55
N SER A 26 10.80 3.85 -10.59
CA SER A 26 11.61 4.96 -10.11
C SER A 26 12.81 4.55 -9.25
N GLY A 27 12.99 3.25 -8.97
CA GLY A 27 14.00 2.75 -8.02
C GLY A 27 13.57 2.87 -6.55
N ARG A 28 12.33 3.30 -6.29
CA ARG A 28 11.72 3.33 -4.96
C ARG A 28 11.02 2.02 -4.63
N ARG A 29 10.48 1.94 -3.41
CA ARG A 29 9.71 0.80 -2.94
C ARG A 29 8.49 1.34 -2.20
N ALA A 30 7.30 0.89 -2.60
CA ALA A 30 6.08 1.19 -1.86
C ALA A 30 5.99 0.27 -0.65
N ASP A 31 5.69 0.83 0.53
CA ASP A 31 5.50 0.02 1.75
C ASP A 31 4.31 -0.93 1.59
N LEU A 32 3.18 -0.39 1.13
CA LEU A 32 2.04 -1.14 0.63
C LEU A 32 1.59 -0.55 -0.71
N ILE A 33 1.29 -1.45 -1.65
CA ILE A 33 0.59 -1.12 -2.89
C ILE A 33 -0.64 -2.02 -2.99
N THR A 34 -1.72 -1.49 -3.55
CA THR A 34 -2.99 -2.22 -3.64
C THR A 34 -3.62 -2.10 -5.00
N LEU A 35 -4.51 -3.04 -5.32
CA LEU A 35 -5.36 -3.03 -6.50
C LEU A 35 -6.82 -3.24 -6.08
N SER A 36 -7.68 -2.28 -6.39
CA SER A 36 -9.13 -2.39 -6.13
C SER A 36 -9.83 -3.24 -7.20
N GLU A 37 -11.05 -3.69 -6.94
CA GLU A 37 -11.91 -4.37 -7.92
C GLU A 37 -12.16 -3.53 -9.19
N LYS A 38 -12.08 -2.20 -9.07
CA LYS A 38 -12.24 -1.25 -10.19
C LYS A 38 -10.93 -1.00 -10.94
N GLY A 39 -9.82 -1.60 -10.51
CA GLY A 39 -8.50 -1.42 -11.10
C GLY A 39 -7.79 -0.13 -10.67
N GLU A 40 -8.26 0.55 -9.61
CA GLU A 40 -7.52 1.65 -8.99
C GLU A 40 -6.31 1.10 -8.25
N VAL A 41 -5.17 1.79 -8.37
CA VAL A 41 -3.95 1.43 -7.66
C VAL A 41 -3.69 2.44 -6.56
N TRP A 42 -3.57 1.98 -5.31
CA TRP A 42 -3.22 2.87 -4.20
C TRP A 42 -1.83 2.54 -3.68
N ILE A 43 -1.07 3.57 -3.31
CA ILE A 43 0.15 3.42 -2.51
C ILE A 43 -0.13 3.95 -1.11
N ILE A 44 0.31 3.19 -0.11
CA ILE A 44 0.24 3.56 1.30
C ILE A 44 1.65 3.51 1.88
N GLU A 45 2.19 4.67 2.26
CA GLU A 45 3.49 4.79 2.91
C GLU A 45 3.31 4.80 4.43
N ILE A 46 4.07 3.97 5.14
CA ILE A 46 3.93 3.79 6.59
C ILE A 46 4.96 4.68 7.30
N LYS A 47 4.48 5.58 8.15
CA LYS A 47 5.34 6.45 8.98
C LYS A 47 5.02 6.22 10.44
N THR A 48 6.00 5.69 11.19
CA THR A 48 5.83 5.34 12.61
C THR A 48 6.44 6.35 13.57
N SER A 49 7.08 7.39 13.05
CA SER A 49 7.63 8.48 13.82
C SER A 49 7.59 9.79 13.01
N ILE A 50 7.75 10.93 13.70
CA ILE A 50 7.93 12.24 13.05
C ILE A 50 9.20 12.23 12.18
N GLU A 51 10.25 11.54 12.62
CA GLU A 51 11.51 11.45 11.88
C GLU A 51 11.35 10.65 10.58
N ASP A 52 10.64 9.52 10.62
CA ASP A 52 10.33 8.69 9.44
C ASP A 52 9.69 9.53 8.33
N PHE A 53 8.78 10.44 8.73
CA PHE A 53 8.12 11.35 7.79
C PHE A 53 9.06 12.46 7.29
N ARG A 54 9.86 13.08 8.18
CA ARG A 54 10.76 14.20 7.82
C ARG A 54 11.86 13.80 6.84
N VAL A 55 12.37 12.57 6.91
CA VAL A 55 13.42 12.09 6.01
C VAL A 55 12.87 11.73 4.63
N ASP A 56 11.59 11.36 4.52
CA ASP A 56 10.97 10.99 3.27
C ASP A 56 10.50 12.20 2.47
N ARG A 57 11.44 13.04 2.04
CA ARG A 57 11.12 14.29 1.31
C ARG A 57 10.64 14.06 -0.13
N LYS A 58 10.68 12.82 -0.60
CA LYS A 58 10.41 12.47 -1.99
C LYS A 58 9.15 11.64 -2.15
N TRP A 59 8.33 11.58 -1.10
CA TRP A 59 7.00 10.98 -1.13
C TRP A 59 6.12 11.45 -2.31
N PRO A 60 6.20 12.70 -2.83
CA PRO A 60 5.34 13.11 -3.95
C PRO A 60 5.60 12.31 -5.23
N GLU A 61 6.80 11.74 -5.40
CA GLU A 61 7.15 10.93 -6.57
C GLU A 61 6.31 9.65 -6.67
N TYR A 62 5.76 9.15 -5.55
CA TYR A 62 4.89 7.96 -5.54
C TYR A 62 3.58 8.18 -6.30
N ARG A 63 3.14 9.43 -6.47
CA ARG A 63 1.94 9.77 -7.27
C ARG A 63 2.07 9.39 -8.74
N LEU A 64 3.30 9.21 -9.24
CA LEU A 64 3.53 8.71 -10.59
C LEU A 64 3.19 7.21 -10.73
N HIS A 65 2.96 6.51 -9.62
CA HIS A 65 2.79 5.06 -9.56
C HIS A 65 1.49 4.61 -8.87
N CYS A 66 0.59 5.54 -8.56
CA CYS A 66 -0.72 5.25 -8.00
C CYS A 66 -1.77 6.27 -8.45
N ASP A 67 -3.04 5.93 -8.30
CA ASP A 67 -4.16 6.85 -8.49
C ASP A 67 -4.50 7.64 -7.21
N ARG A 68 -4.12 7.07 -6.06
CA ARG A 68 -4.34 7.63 -4.73
C ARG A 68 -3.13 7.30 -3.86
N LEU A 69 -2.65 8.32 -3.15
CA LEU A 69 -1.53 8.22 -2.24
C LEU A 69 -2.01 8.45 -0.82
N PHE A 70 -1.71 7.49 0.05
CA PHE A 70 -2.04 7.53 1.46
C PHE A 70 -0.78 7.45 2.30
N PHE A 71 -0.88 7.98 3.52
CA PHE A 71 0.00 7.59 4.61
C PHE A 71 -0.75 6.66 5.57
N ALA A 72 -0.02 5.82 6.30
CA ALA A 72 -0.54 5.07 7.43
C ALA A 72 0.35 5.26 8.65
N THR A 73 -0.27 5.44 9.81
CA THR A 73 0.44 5.70 11.08
C THR A 73 -0.28 5.11 12.29
N HIS A 74 0.21 5.39 13.49
CA HIS A 74 -0.39 5.01 14.79
C HIS A 74 -0.66 6.26 15.64
N GLU A 75 -1.38 6.08 16.76
CA GLU A 75 -1.83 7.18 17.64
C GLU A 75 -0.70 8.04 18.23
N GLY A 76 0.52 7.52 18.31
CA GLY A 76 1.68 8.24 18.83
C GLY A 76 2.33 9.21 17.84
N VAL A 77 1.85 9.30 16.60
CA VAL A 77 2.33 10.27 15.61
C VAL A 77 1.26 11.35 15.38
N PRO A 78 1.58 12.65 15.54
CA PRO A 78 0.61 13.71 15.30
C PRO A 78 0.10 13.70 13.86
N LEU A 79 -1.22 13.69 13.69
CA LEU A 79 -1.88 13.48 12.39
C LEU A 79 -1.80 14.70 11.47
N ASP A 80 -1.63 15.88 12.07
CA ASP A 80 -1.52 17.19 11.42
C ASP A 80 -0.20 17.39 10.68
N ILE A 81 0.81 16.53 10.90
CA ILE A 81 2.07 16.58 10.13
C ILE A 81 1.89 16.04 8.70
N PHE A 82 0.86 15.23 8.46
CA PHE A 82 0.67 14.57 7.16
C PHE A 82 0.01 15.51 6.15
N PRO A 83 0.51 15.59 4.90
CA PRO A 83 0.01 16.52 3.89
C PRO A 83 -1.48 16.31 3.61
N GLU A 84 -2.25 17.40 3.55
CA GLU A 84 -3.71 17.37 3.33
C GLU A 84 -4.08 16.80 1.95
N GLU A 85 -3.18 16.93 0.98
CA GLU A 85 -3.33 16.35 -0.36
C GLU A 85 -3.18 14.82 -0.40
N CYS A 86 -2.85 14.18 0.72
CA CYS A 86 -2.77 12.72 0.85
C CYS A 86 -3.89 12.19 1.74
N GLY A 87 -4.33 10.96 1.45
CA GLY A 87 -5.18 10.23 2.38
C GLY A 87 -4.40 9.77 3.60
N LEU A 88 -5.10 9.37 4.66
CA LEU A 88 -4.49 9.00 5.92
C LEU A 88 -5.26 7.86 6.60
N PHE A 89 -4.52 6.82 6.96
CA PHE A 89 -4.97 5.71 7.79
C PHE A 89 -4.35 5.80 9.19
N LEU A 90 -5.17 5.51 10.20
CA LEU A 90 -4.73 5.33 11.58
C LEU A 90 -4.90 3.86 11.97
N SER A 91 -3.84 3.22 12.43
CA SER A 91 -3.79 1.78 12.70
C SER A 91 -3.25 1.50 14.10
N ASP A 92 -3.92 0.59 14.80
CA ASP A 92 -3.49 0.00 16.07
C ASP A 92 -2.91 -1.42 15.88
N GLY A 93 -2.77 -1.88 14.63
CA GLY A 93 -2.28 -3.21 14.28
C GLY A 93 -3.21 -4.39 14.56
N TYR A 94 -4.38 -4.16 15.14
CA TYR A 94 -5.52 -5.08 15.14
C TYR A 94 -6.51 -4.72 14.03
N GLY A 95 -6.60 -3.44 13.68
CA GLY A 95 -7.31 -2.92 12.53
C GLY A 95 -6.77 -1.53 12.15
N ALA A 96 -7.50 -0.84 11.28
CA ALA A 96 -7.21 0.55 10.96
C ALA A 96 -8.50 1.29 10.62
N HIS A 97 -8.43 2.62 10.62
CA HIS A 97 -9.50 3.50 10.16
C HIS A 97 -8.98 4.48 9.13
N MET A 98 -9.78 4.75 8.09
CA MET A 98 -9.51 5.83 7.15
C MET A 98 -10.01 7.14 7.74
N ILE A 99 -9.09 7.96 8.22
CA ILE A 99 -9.44 9.27 8.81
C ILE A 99 -9.47 10.38 7.76
N ARG A 100 -8.81 10.18 6.61
CA ARG A 100 -8.86 11.10 5.47
C ARG A 100 -8.79 10.33 4.16
N GLU A 101 -9.78 10.57 3.29
CA GLU A 101 -9.78 10.07 1.91
C GLU A 101 -8.68 10.77 1.10
N ALA A 102 -8.02 10.04 0.19
CA ALA A 102 -7.03 10.64 -0.71
C ALA A 102 -7.71 11.25 -1.94
N PRO A 103 -7.29 12.42 -2.42
CA PRO A 103 -7.73 12.92 -3.72
C PRO A 103 -7.27 12.01 -4.86
N GLU A 104 -8.15 11.78 -5.83
CA GLU A 104 -7.85 10.99 -7.02
C GLU A 104 -6.98 11.78 -8.00
N HIS A 105 -5.92 11.13 -8.49
CA HIS A 105 -5.06 11.62 -9.56
C HIS A 105 -4.71 10.46 -10.48
N ARG A 106 -5.52 10.24 -11.50
CA ARG A 106 -5.40 9.04 -12.35
C ARG A 106 -4.05 8.95 -13.03
N MET A 107 -3.44 7.77 -12.94
CA MET A 107 -2.25 7.44 -13.72
C MET A 107 -2.53 7.41 -15.21
N ALA A 108 -1.50 7.73 -16.01
CA ALA A 108 -1.51 7.46 -17.44
C ALA A 108 -1.72 5.95 -17.71
N PRO A 109 -2.47 5.56 -18.76
CA PRO A 109 -2.79 4.16 -19.04
C PRO A 109 -1.55 3.24 -19.19
N ALA A 110 -0.47 3.74 -19.80
CA ALA A 110 0.77 2.99 -19.95
C ALA A 110 1.43 2.69 -18.60
N THR A 111 1.47 3.67 -17.71
CA THR A 111 2.01 3.51 -16.35
C THR A 111 1.16 2.54 -15.53
N ARG A 112 -0.18 2.65 -15.60
CA ARG A 112 -1.08 1.69 -14.97
C ARG A 112 -0.79 0.26 -15.42
N LYS A 113 -0.72 0.02 -16.73
CA LYS A 113 -0.39 -1.31 -17.28
C LYS A 113 0.93 -1.84 -16.73
N SER A 114 1.96 -0.99 -16.67
CA SER A 114 3.27 -1.37 -16.13
C SER A 114 3.20 -1.72 -14.64
N VAL A 115 2.56 -0.90 -13.82
CA VAL A 115 2.42 -1.13 -12.37
C VAL A 115 1.60 -2.38 -12.08
N THR A 116 0.46 -2.56 -12.75
CA THR A 116 -0.37 -3.76 -12.60
C THR A 116 0.39 -5.03 -13.00
N LEU A 117 1.16 -4.99 -14.09
CA LEU A 117 1.97 -6.16 -14.48
C LEU A 117 3.04 -6.49 -13.43
N SER A 118 3.74 -5.49 -12.90
CA SER A 118 4.71 -5.68 -11.81
C SER A 118 4.07 -6.23 -10.54
N PHE A 119 2.91 -5.69 -10.16
CA PHE A 119 2.10 -6.18 -9.04
C PHE A 119 1.74 -7.65 -9.21
N SER A 120 1.13 -8.02 -10.34
CA SER A 120 0.65 -9.40 -10.56
C SER A 120 1.80 -10.41 -10.59
N ARG A 121 2.93 -10.06 -11.22
CA ARG A 121 4.12 -10.92 -11.24
C ARG A 121 4.70 -11.12 -9.84
N ALA A 122 4.84 -10.04 -9.07
CA ALA A 122 5.35 -10.11 -7.71
C ALA A 122 4.41 -10.92 -6.80
N ALA A 123 3.09 -10.76 -6.94
CA ALA A 123 2.10 -11.54 -6.19
C ALA A 123 2.25 -13.03 -6.48
N ALA A 124 2.23 -13.43 -7.75
CA ALA A 124 2.33 -14.82 -8.16
C ALA A 124 3.66 -15.46 -7.69
N GLN A 125 4.77 -14.74 -7.83
CA GLN A 125 6.08 -15.22 -7.38
C GLN A 125 6.13 -15.41 -5.86
N ARG A 126 5.59 -14.47 -5.09
CA ARG A 126 5.59 -14.55 -3.63
C ARG A 126 4.64 -15.64 -3.11
N LEU A 127 3.50 -15.85 -3.75
CA LEU A 127 2.60 -16.96 -3.44
C LEU A 127 3.32 -18.29 -3.66
N MET A 128 3.94 -18.48 -4.82
CA MET A 128 4.72 -19.68 -5.13
C MET A 128 5.83 -19.93 -4.09
N MET A 129 6.58 -18.89 -3.70
CA MET A 129 7.60 -19.01 -2.65
C MET A 129 7.00 -19.36 -1.29
N ALA A 130 5.83 -18.83 -0.95
CA ALA A 130 5.13 -19.15 0.30
C ALA A 130 4.61 -20.60 0.31
N GLU A 131 4.09 -21.11 -0.81
CA GLU A 131 3.70 -22.52 -0.96
C GLU A 131 4.88 -23.46 -0.77
N TRP A 132 6.02 -23.14 -1.40
CA TRP A 132 7.25 -23.93 -1.23
C TRP A 132 7.74 -23.92 0.21
N ALA A 133 7.65 -22.79 0.90
CA ALA A 133 8.03 -22.68 2.31
C ALA A 133 7.07 -23.43 3.25
N ASN A 134 5.76 -23.42 2.96
CA ASN A 134 4.74 -24.10 3.77
C ASN A 134 4.58 -25.60 3.43
N GLY A 135 5.18 -26.06 2.33
CA GLY A 135 5.10 -27.44 1.86
C GLY A 135 3.72 -27.87 1.37
N LYS A 136 2.81 -26.91 1.12
CA LYS A 136 1.44 -27.15 0.66
C LYS A 136 1.02 -26.05 -0.32
N PRO A 137 0.36 -26.40 -1.44
CA PRO A 137 -0.20 -25.41 -2.34
C PRO A 137 -1.37 -24.68 -1.67
N PHE A 138 -1.56 -23.41 -2.01
CA PHE A 138 -2.81 -22.68 -1.75
C PHE A 138 -3.78 -23.00 -2.87
N THR A 139 -5.04 -23.23 -2.52
CA THR A 139 -6.11 -23.55 -3.44
C THR A 139 -7.01 -22.34 -3.66
N VAL A 140 -7.91 -22.42 -4.64
CA VAL A 140 -8.87 -21.34 -4.92
C VAL A 140 -9.78 -21.07 -3.72
N ASP A 141 -9.98 -22.06 -2.85
CA ASP A 141 -10.80 -21.93 -1.64
C ASP A 141 -10.07 -21.16 -0.51
N ASP A 142 -8.77 -20.92 -0.63
CA ASP A 142 -7.96 -20.21 0.37
C ASP A 142 -7.86 -18.69 0.13
N VAL A 143 -8.43 -18.19 -0.98
CA VAL A 143 -8.25 -16.80 -1.47
C VAL A 143 -9.56 -16.03 -1.54
#